data_AF-A0A521XY38-F1
#
_entry.id   AF-A0A521XY38-F1
#
_cell.length_a   1.000
_cell.length_b   1.000
_cell.length_c   1.000
_cell.angle_alpha   90.00
_cell.angle_beta   90.00
_cell.angle_gamma   90.00
#
_symmetry.space_group_name_H-M   'P 1'
#
loop_
_entity.id
_entity.type
_entity.pdbx_description
1 polymer ?
#
loop_
_entity_poly.entity_id
_entity_poly.type
_entity_poly.pdbx_seq_one_letter_code
_entity_poly.pdbx_strand_id
1 'polypeptide(L)'
;MTSNHDDAPGSGAVLRAIASLLMALGQQGAQRPAPEPDSSRRATPSAASDAASAGEQATSRPDDFAAMIEEARERAQRVLDEGVERARALSQAATAVAPAVARDPESVRQIDELRRTTTLMSEDLRNVQHRLGRIEALLREWPRLDPFPAPASRATVTPPTPVPPAPPPPAAHAPAASPVDAAPTSSPPVEVAPPPPPVPPRWAEPPAGLPQSAVPPMRAPQVLTPPAPPAPAPSPLAATPPPAPVVTPPVAAQPAPPPQPVISPAPPPPPAPRPVPPPVAQGAPQAPADGKEQSEAPLATFVPEDGSVLVRVAPVAGFQGLMRVQDALARLRGIRQTAVEAYSQGEARLRLEIGEVTDSDEIAGGLAGTLSVPVQVREASEAERSMLIVLG
;
A
#
# COMPACT_ATOMS: atom_id res chain seq x y z
N MET A 1 67.83 0.03 -17.11
CA MET A 1 66.66 0.79 -17.59
C MET A 1 65.52 -0.20 -17.77
N THR A 2 64.73 -0.40 -16.72
CA THR A 2 63.55 -1.27 -16.70
C THR A 2 62.41 -0.42 -16.15
N SER A 3 61.53 0.03 -17.02
CA SER A 3 60.37 0.84 -16.63
C SER A 3 59.25 -0.10 -16.18
N ASN A 4 58.97 -0.10 -14.88
CA ASN A 4 57.74 -0.66 -14.31
C ASN A 4 56.55 0.16 -14.83
N HIS A 5 55.66 -0.49 -15.57
CA HIS A 5 54.31 0.01 -15.80
C HIS A 5 53.48 -0.37 -14.57
N ASP A 6 53.13 0.63 -13.76
CA ASP A 6 52.10 0.51 -12.74
C ASP A 6 50.75 0.21 -13.43
N ASP A 7 50.23 -0.98 -13.15
CA ASP A 7 48.87 -1.41 -13.48
C ASP A 7 47.87 -0.50 -12.76
N ALA A 8 47.33 0.48 -13.48
CA ALA A 8 46.16 1.22 -13.01
C ALA A 8 44.99 0.22 -12.86
N PRO A 9 44.23 0.28 -11.75
CA PRO A 9 43.08 -0.61 -11.57
C PRO A 9 42.05 -0.32 -12.65
N GLY A 10 42.00 -1.18 -13.67
CA GLY A 10 41.10 -1.03 -14.81
C GLY A 10 39.64 -0.94 -14.37
N SER A 11 38.81 -0.24 -15.13
CA SER A 11 37.37 0.01 -14.87
C SER A 11 36.56 -1.24 -14.49
N GLY A 12 37.05 -2.44 -14.81
CA GLY A 12 36.50 -3.71 -14.34
C GLY A 12 36.58 -3.94 -12.82
N ALA A 13 37.47 -3.29 -12.09
CA ALA A 13 37.55 -3.35 -10.62
C ALA A 13 36.40 -2.58 -9.97
N VAL A 14 36.05 -1.42 -10.52
CA VAL A 14 34.92 -0.61 -10.04
C VAL A 14 33.59 -1.32 -10.29
N LEU A 15 33.41 -1.89 -11.49
CA LEU A 15 32.21 -2.68 -11.81
C LEU A 15 32.10 -3.95 -10.93
N ARG A 16 33.22 -4.61 -10.60
CA ARG A 16 33.23 -5.74 -9.65
C ARG A 16 32.88 -5.32 -8.23
N ALA A 17 33.32 -4.14 -7.79
CA ALA A 17 32.97 -3.60 -6.48
C ALA A 17 31.47 -3.27 -6.39
N ILE A 18 30.89 -2.67 -7.44
CA ILE A 18 29.45 -2.35 -7.52
C ILE A 18 28.60 -3.63 -7.55
N ALA A 19 28.99 -4.63 -8.36
CA ALA A 19 28.30 -5.92 -8.42
C ALA A 19 28.36 -6.67 -7.09
N SER A 20 29.50 -6.61 -6.38
CA SER A 20 29.65 -7.21 -5.05
C SER A 20 28.78 -6.51 -4.00
N LEU A 21 28.64 -5.18 -4.09
CA LEU A 21 27.79 -4.40 -3.19
C LEU A 21 26.30 -4.73 -3.41
N LEU A 22 25.85 -4.83 -4.66
CA LEU A 22 24.47 -5.20 -5.00
C LEU A 22 24.12 -6.62 -4.54
N MET A 23 25.06 -7.57 -4.67
CA MET A 23 24.87 -8.92 -4.13
C MET A 23 24.84 -8.93 -2.60
N ALA A 24 25.67 -8.13 -1.93
CA ALA A 24 25.68 -8.04 -0.47
C ALA A 24 24.36 -7.46 0.08
N LEU A 25 23.77 -6.47 -0.59
CA LEU A 25 22.46 -5.91 -0.23
C LEU A 25 21.31 -6.89 -0.49
N GLY A 26 21.35 -7.66 -1.57
CA GLY A 26 20.34 -8.69 -1.86
C GLY A 26 20.31 -9.84 -0.84
N GLN A 27 21.46 -10.17 -0.25
CA GLN A 27 21.57 -11.26 0.73
C GLN A 27 21.07 -10.88 2.14
N GLN A 28 21.05 -9.58 2.49
CA GLN A 28 20.54 -9.14 3.80
C GLN A 28 19.00 -9.24 3.92
N GLY A 29 18.26 -9.27 2.81
CA GLY A 29 16.80 -9.48 2.81
C GLY A 29 16.36 -10.95 2.87
N ALA A 30 17.26 -11.90 2.57
CA ALA A 30 16.92 -13.31 2.42
C ALA A 30 17.20 -14.17 3.67
N GLN A 31 17.93 -13.66 4.67
CA GLN A 31 18.17 -14.35 5.94
C GLN A 31 17.16 -13.95 7.01
N ARG A 32 15.88 -14.24 6.77
CA ARG A 32 14.93 -14.44 7.86
C ARG A 32 14.72 -15.95 7.99
N PRO A 33 15.23 -16.61 9.05
CA PRO A 33 15.07 -18.06 9.18
C PRO A 33 13.57 -18.38 9.24
N ALA A 34 13.09 -19.13 8.25
CA ALA A 34 11.78 -19.73 8.27
C ALA A 34 11.71 -20.70 9.46
N PRO A 35 10.66 -20.68 10.29
CA PRO A 35 10.48 -21.69 11.32
C PRO A 35 10.31 -23.06 10.66
N GLU A 36 11.17 -24.02 11.03
CA GLU A 36 11.05 -25.40 10.56
C GLU A 36 9.69 -26.01 10.95
N PRO A 37 9.03 -26.75 10.04
CA PRO A 37 7.82 -27.50 10.37
C PRO A 37 8.17 -28.80 11.09
N ASP A 38 8.01 -28.81 12.41
CA ASP A 38 8.13 -30.00 13.24
C ASP A 38 7.11 -31.07 12.79
N SER A 39 7.61 -32.05 12.04
CA SER A 39 6.84 -33.14 11.46
C SER A 39 7.15 -34.43 12.21
N SER A 40 6.70 -34.56 13.46
CA SER A 40 6.59 -35.86 14.15
C SER A 40 5.82 -35.75 15.48
N ARG A 41 4.51 -36.05 15.46
CA ARG A 41 3.94 -37.18 16.24
C ARG A 41 2.42 -37.26 16.11
N ARG A 42 2.01 -38.36 15.49
CA ARG A 42 0.70 -38.99 15.63
C ARG A 42 0.51 -39.46 17.08
N ALA A 43 -0.40 -38.83 17.81
CA ALA A 43 -1.22 -39.46 18.86
C ALA A 43 -2.36 -38.50 19.26
N THR A 44 -3.59 -38.83 18.88
CA THR A 44 -4.79 -38.46 19.66
C THR A 44 -4.82 -39.30 20.95
N PRO A 45 -5.61 -38.96 22.00
CA PRO A 45 -6.60 -37.87 22.13
C PRO A 45 -6.42 -37.03 23.42
N SER A 46 -6.95 -35.80 23.46
CA SER A 46 -7.81 -35.34 24.57
C SER A 46 -8.24 -33.90 24.32
N ALA A 47 -9.55 -33.69 24.38
CA ALA A 47 -10.19 -32.39 24.25
C ALA A 47 -10.04 -31.56 25.53
N ALA A 48 -10.10 -30.24 25.33
CA ALA A 48 -10.50 -29.21 26.30
C ALA A 48 -9.60 -28.98 27.51
N SER A 49 -8.57 -28.14 27.37
CA SER A 49 -8.11 -27.14 28.36
C SER A 49 -6.74 -26.61 27.92
N ASP A 50 -6.70 -25.50 27.16
CA ASP A 50 -5.52 -24.61 27.07
C ASP A 50 -5.83 -23.39 26.16
N ALA A 51 -6.90 -22.66 26.48
CA ALA A 51 -7.26 -21.41 25.79
C ALA A 51 -7.24 -20.17 26.70
N ALA A 52 -6.73 -20.27 27.94
CA ALA A 52 -6.90 -19.23 28.95
C ALA A 52 -5.63 -18.46 29.36
N SER A 53 -4.45 -18.77 28.81
CA SER A 53 -3.18 -18.11 29.24
C SER A 53 -2.54 -17.19 28.20
N ALA A 54 -3.21 -16.88 27.08
CA ALA A 54 -2.72 -15.94 26.06
C ALA A 54 -3.20 -14.48 26.25
N GLY A 55 -3.93 -14.17 27.33
CA GLY A 55 -4.65 -12.90 27.49
C GLY A 55 -3.97 -11.80 28.32
N GLU A 56 -2.91 -12.09 29.06
CA GLU A 56 -2.38 -11.15 30.08
C GLU A 56 -1.14 -10.34 29.68
N GLN A 57 -0.60 -10.50 28.46
CA GLN A 57 0.54 -9.68 27.98
C GLN A 57 0.14 -8.47 27.10
N ALA A 58 -1.14 -8.30 26.77
CA ALA A 58 -1.59 -7.30 25.80
C ALA A 58 -1.93 -5.91 26.40
N THR A 59 -1.76 -5.70 27.71
CA THR A 59 -1.92 -4.38 28.36
C THR A 59 -0.59 -3.66 28.61
N SER A 60 0.49 -4.14 27.99
CA SER A 60 1.77 -3.44 27.89
C SER A 60 1.54 -2.00 27.41
N ARG A 61 2.11 -1.05 28.15
CA ARG A 61 1.63 0.32 28.27
C ARG A 61 1.65 1.06 26.93
N PRO A 62 0.68 1.95 26.65
CA PRO A 62 0.74 2.84 25.49
C PRO A 62 2.04 3.69 25.43
N ASP A 63 2.70 3.88 26.57
CA ASP A 63 4.01 4.52 26.67
C ASP A 63 5.14 3.71 26.02
N ASP A 64 5.08 2.36 26.05
CA ASP A 64 6.10 1.49 25.44
C ASP A 64 6.02 1.53 23.91
N PHE A 65 4.82 1.69 23.35
CA PHE A 65 4.63 1.84 21.90
C PHE A 65 5.15 3.19 21.40
N ALA A 66 4.92 4.28 22.16
CA ALA A 66 5.47 5.59 21.83
C ALA A 66 7.01 5.58 21.86
N ALA A 67 7.62 4.95 22.87
CA ALA A 67 9.06 4.79 22.95
C ALA A 67 9.63 3.96 21.78
N MET A 68 8.94 2.89 21.38
CA MET A 68 9.34 2.06 20.25
C MET A 68 9.29 2.81 18.91
N ILE A 69 8.28 3.66 18.71
CA ILE A 69 8.18 4.50 17.50
C ILE A 69 9.34 5.50 17.45
N GLU A 70 9.66 6.15 18.57
CA GLU A 70 10.76 7.12 18.63
C GLU A 70 12.11 6.44 18.37
N GLU A 71 12.34 5.25 18.94
CA GLU A 71 13.56 4.47 18.68
C GLU A 71 13.66 4.03 17.20
N ALA A 72 12.55 3.59 16.60
CA ALA A 72 12.50 3.22 15.19
C ALA A 72 12.82 4.43 14.28
N ARG A 73 12.31 5.61 14.64
CA ARG A 73 12.61 6.88 13.96
C ARG A 73 14.09 7.22 14.04
N GLU A 74 14.69 7.13 15.23
CA GLU A 74 16.10 7.44 15.42
C GLU A 74 17.01 6.49 14.63
N ARG A 75 16.68 5.19 14.60
CA ARG A 75 17.41 4.22 13.76
C ARG A 75 17.26 4.52 12.27
N ALA A 76 16.05 4.82 11.81
CA ALA A 76 15.82 5.17 10.40
C ALA A 76 16.62 6.42 10.01
N GLN A 77 16.61 7.45 10.85
CA GLN A 77 17.38 8.66 10.63
C GLN A 77 18.89 8.37 10.55
N ARG A 78 19.43 7.54 11.45
CA ARG A 78 20.85 7.16 11.44
C ARG A 78 21.26 6.44 10.16
N VAL A 79 20.42 5.53 9.65
CA VAL A 79 20.68 4.82 8.38
C VAL A 79 20.67 5.78 7.20
N LEU A 80 19.76 6.77 7.21
CA LEU A 80 19.72 7.81 6.18
C LEU A 80 20.96 8.69 6.22
N ASP A 81 21.37 9.14 7.40
CA ASP A 81 22.56 9.98 7.57
C ASP A 81 23.83 9.22 7.13
N GLU A 82 23.97 7.94 7.48
CA GLU A 82 25.07 7.08 7.04
C GLU A 82 25.05 6.88 5.50
N GLY A 83 23.87 6.71 4.92
CA GLY A 83 23.69 6.63 3.47
C GLY A 83 24.14 7.91 2.75
N VAL A 84 23.77 9.08 3.29
CA VAL A 84 24.18 10.39 2.78
C VAL A 84 25.69 10.59 2.90
N GLU A 85 26.29 10.23 4.03
CA GLU A 85 27.75 10.29 4.20
C GLU A 85 28.48 9.37 3.23
N ARG A 86 28.01 8.13 3.02
CA ARG A 86 28.59 7.23 2.01
C ARG A 86 28.46 7.78 0.60
N ALA A 87 27.29 8.31 0.23
CA ALA A 87 27.08 8.91 -1.08
C ALA A 87 28.02 10.12 -1.30
N ARG A 88 28.21 10.94 -0.25
CA ARG A 88 29.15 12.06 -0.27
C ARG A 88 30.60 11.59 -0.40
N ALA A 89 31.00 10.56 0.33
CA ALA A 89 32.33 9.96 0.25
C ALA A 89 32.60 9.38 -1.15
N LEU A 90 31.62 8.69 -1.75
CA LEU A 90 31.72 8.18 -3.12
C LEU A 90 31.82 9.31 -4.16
N SER A 91 31.04 10.39 -3.99
CA SER A 91 31.10 11.56 -4.86
C SER A 91 32.46 12.29 -4.76
N GLN A 92 33.01 12.41 -3.54
CA GLN A 92 34.35 12.97 -3.33
C GLN A 92 35.44 12.08 -3.90
N ALA A 93 35.36 10.76 -3.70
CA ALA A 93 36.30 9.81 -4.29
C ALA A 93 36.25 9.84 -5.83
N ALA A 94 35.06 9.93 -6.43
CA ALA A 94 34.90 10.08 -7.87
C ALA A 94 35.51 11.39 -8.38
N THR A 95 35.35 12.49 -7.64
CA THR A 95 35.94 13.79 -7.99
C THR A 95 37.47 13.77 -7.89
N ALA A 96 38.04 13.05 -6.93
CA ALA A 96 39.49 12.90 -6.77
C ALA A 96 40.13 12.07 -7.90
N VAL A 97 39.39 11.14 -8.51
CA VAL A 97 39.85 10.27 -9.61
C VAL A 97 39.62 10.90 -10.99
N ALA A 98 38.83 11.99 -11.07
CA ALA A 98 38.46 12.68 -12.29
C ALA A 98 39.61 13.12 -13.24
N PRO A 99 40.82 13.57 -12.78
CA PRO A 99 41.83 14.05 -13.73
C PRO A 99 42.46 12.93 -14.58
N ALA A 100 42.33 11.66 -14.19
CA ALA A 100 42.86 10.52 -14.96
C ALA A 100 41.84 9.88 -15.92
N VAL A 101 40.54 10.06 -15.66
CA VAL A 101 39.44 9.37 -16.36
C VAL A 101 38.77 10.23 -17.44
N ALA A 102 39.09 11.53 -17.52
CA ALA A 102 38.50 12.51 -18.44
C ALA A 102 38.72 12.24 -19.96
N ARG A 103 39.31 11.12 -20.36
CA ARG A 103 39.48 10.75 -21.78
C ARG A 103 38.32 9.95 -22.37
N ASP A 104 37.47 9.36 -21.54
CA ASP A 104 36.36 8.53 -22.01
C ASP A 104 35.02 9.26 -21.85
N PRO A 105 34.34 9.67 -22.95
CA PRO A 105 33.05 10.35 -22.88
C PRO A 105 31.94 9.48 -22.27
N GLU A 106 32.08 8.15 -22.28
CA GLU A 106 31.11 7.24 -21.69
C GLU A 106 31.14 7.31 -20.17
N SER A 107 32.34 7.41 -19.59
CA SER A 107 32.52 7.57 -18.14
C SER A 107 31.90 8.87 -17.60
N VAL A 108 31.96 9.95 -18.39
CA VAL A 108 31.32 11.23 -18.05
C VAL A 108 29.80 11.08 -17.99
N ARG A 109 29.20 10.38 -18.97
CA ARG A 109 27.77 10.10 -18.96
C ARG A 109 27.35 9.24 -17.77
N GLN A 110 28.15 8.24 -17.40
CA GLN A 110 27.87 7.41 -16.24
C GLN A 110 27.93 8.21 -14.94
N ILE A 111 28.90 9.14 -14.80
CA ILE A 111 28.99 10.02 -13.64
C ILE A 111 27.80 10.98 -13.59
N ASP A 112 27.38 11.55 -14.72
CA ASP A 112 26.21 12.43 -14.79
C ASP A 112 24.91 11.70 -14.50
N GLU A 113 24.75 10.47 -14.97
CA GLU A 113 23.61 9.61 -14.64
C GLU A 113 23.59 9.29 -13.15
N LEU A 114 24.74 8.92 -12.58
CA LEU A 114 24.86 8.64 -11.15
C LEU A 114 24.49 9.86 -10.29
N ARG A 115 24.91 11.06 -10.72
CA ARG A 115 24.53 12.34 -10.11
C ARG A 115 23.02 12.61 -10.21
N ARG A 116 22.40 12.32 -11.36
CA ARG A 116 20.93 12.42 -11.52
C ARG A 116 20.19 11.48 -10.59
N THR A 117 20.54 10.19 -10.56
CA THR A 117 19.93 9.22 -9.64
C THR A 117 20.09 9.62 -8.18
N THR A 118 21.28 10.12 -7.78
CA THR A 118 21.50 10.58 -6.40
C THR A 118 20.62 11.78 -6.05
N THR A 119 20.43 12.70 -7.00
CA THR A 119 19.57 13.87 -6.81
C THR A 119 18.11 13.45 -6.64
N LEU A 120 17.64 12.54 -7.49
CA LEU A 120 16.28 12.02 -7.47
C LEU A 120 15.98 11.26 -6.15
N MET A 121 16.90 10.39 -5.72
CA MET A 121 16.80 9.71 -4.41
C MET A 121 16.77 10.71 -3.24
N SER A 122 17.54 11.80 -3.32
CA SER A 122 17.54 12.83 -2.26
C SER A 122 16.22 13.60 -2.18
N GLU A 123 15.54 13.79 -3.32
CA GLU A 123 14.25 14.46 -3.40
C GLU A 123 13.13 13.56 -2.88
N ASP A 124 13.13 12.28 -3.24
CA ASP A 124 12.21 11.28 -2.70
C ASP A 124 12.31 11.18 -1.17
N LEU A 125 13.53 11.15 -0.63
CA LEU A 125 13.74 11.13 0.83
C LEU A 125 13.16 12.36 1.52
N ARG A 126 13.31 13.56 0.94
CA ARG A 126 12.67 14.78 1.46
C ARG A 126 11.15 14.69 1.40
N ASN A 127 10.60 14.12 0.34
CA ASN A 127 9.16 13.97 0.16
C ASN A 127 8.56 13.00 1.20
N VAL A 128 9.25 11.88 1.46
CA VAL A 128 8.92 10.94 2.53
C VAL A 128 8.97 11.63 3.90
N GLN A 129 10.04 12.38 4.19
CA GLN A 129 10.15 13.14 5.44
C GLN A 129 9.00 14.16 5.61
N HIS A 130 8.64 14.88 4.56
CA HIS A 130 7.53 15.83 4.58
C HIS A 130 6.18 15.15 4.81
N ARG A 131 5.96 13.99 4.18
CA ARG A 131 4.73 13.20 4.36
C ARG A 131 4.62 12.64 5.78
N LEU A 132 5.72 12.16 6.35
CA LEU A 132 5.77 11.75 7.76
C LEU A 132 5.48 12.92 8.71
N GLY A 133 6.05 14.10 8.45
CA GLY A 133 5.74 15.31 9.22
C GLY A 133 4.26 15.70 9.17
N ARG A 134 3.61 15.58 8.01
CA ARG A 134 2.16 15.81 7.88
C ARG A 134 1.33 14.79 8.67
N ILE A 135 1.72 13.52 8.65
CA ILE A 135 1.04 12.48 9.44
C ILE A 135 1.20 12.76 10.93
N GLU A 136 2.40 13.15 11.38
CA GLU A 136 2.64 13.52 12.78
C GLU A 136 1.78 14.72 13.21
N ALA A 137 1.64 15.73 12.34
CA ALA A 137 0.76 16.87 12.59
C ALA A 137 -0.70 16.46 12.72
N LEU A 138 -1.20 15.60 11.81
CA LEU A 138 -2.56 15.06 11.88
C LEU A 138 -2.81 14.24 13.14
N LEU A 139 -1.84 13.42 13.58
CA LEU A 139 -1.94 12.64 14.81
C LEU A 139 -1.93 13.55 16.05
N ARG A 140 -1.21 14.67 16.02
CA ARG A 140 -1.15 15.66 17.11
C ARG A 140 -2.42 16.51 17.17
N GLU A 141 -3.00 16.85 16.01
CA GLU A 141 -4.27 17.56 15.89
C GLU A 141 -5.49 16.68 16.13
N TRP A 142 -5.35 15.35 16.07
CA TRP A 142 -6.44 14.46 16.37
C TRP A 142 -6.86 14.68 17.83
N PRO A 143 -8.11 15.12 18.09
CA PRO A 143 -8.55 15.40 19.44
C PRO A 143 -8.37 14.10 20.22
N ARG A 144 -7.61 14.15 21.32
CA ARG A 144 -7.65 13.08 22.31
C ARG A 144 -9.10 13.02 22.75
N LEU A 145 -9.85 12.08 22.17
CA LEU A 145 -11.23 11.82 22.55
C LEU A 145 -11.19 11.66 24.06
N ASP A 146 -11.82 12.62 24.75
CA ASP A 146 -11.90 12.60 26.21
C ASP A 146 -12.35 11.19 26.62
N PRO A 147 -11.69 10.57 27.60
CA PRO A 147 -12.09 9.26 28.08
C PRO A 147 -13.57 9.34 28.44
N PHE A 148 -14.35 8.50 27.76
CA PHE A 148 -15.81 8.38 27.92
C PHE A 148 -16.19 8.59 29.38
N PRO A 149 -17.06 9.58 29.71
CA PRO A 149 -17.46 9.79 31.09
C PRO A 149 -18.09 8.48 31.60
N ALA A 150 -17.57 8.00 32.73
CA ALA A 150 -18.03 6.77 33.37
C ALA A 150 -19.56 6.80 33.49
N PRO A 151 -20.28 5.73 33.08
CA PRO A 151 -21.73 5.74 33.11
C PRO A 151 -22.20 5.89 34.55
N ALA A 152 -22.87 7.02 34.82
CA ALA A 152 -23.56 7.25 36.09
C ALA A 152 -24.56 6.12 36.34
N SER A 153 -24.57 5.65 37.59
CA SER A 153 -25.35 4.54 38.12
C SER A 153 -26.81 4.51 37.62
N ARG A 154 -27.16 3.37 37.02
CA ARG A 154 -28.50 2.75 36.93
C ARG A 154 -29.61 3.49 37.69
N ALA A 155 -30.40 4.28 36.97
CA ALA A 155 -31.77 4.60 37.37
C ALA A 155 -32.69 3.44 36.93
N THR A 156 -33.41 2.88 37.90
CA THR A 156 -34.42 1.83 37.73
C THR A 156 -35.55 2.34 36.84
N VAL A 157 -35.63 1.86 35.59
CA VAL A 157 -36.74 2.17 34.67
C VAL A 157 -37.86 1.15 34.89
N THR A 158 -38.99 1.64 35.40
CA THR A 158 -40.27 0.93 35.45
C THR A 158 -40.82 0.71 34.03
N PRO A 159 -41.42 -0.46 33.74
CA PRO A 159 -41.95 -0.76 32.41
C PRO A 159 -43.17 0.11 32.07
N PRO A 160 -43.28 0.63 30.83
CA PRO A 160 -44.45 1.40 30.40
C PRO A 160 -45.67 0.50 30.14
N THR A 161 -46.82 1.01 30.57
CA THR A 161 -48.17 0.46 30.36
C THR A 161 -48.53 0.42 28.87
N PRO A 162 -49.17 -0.65 28.36
CA PRO A 162 -49.59 -0.74 26.96
C PRO A 162 -50.69 0.27 26.62
N VAL A 163 -50.43 1.11 25.61
CA VAL A 163 -51.40 2.05 25.02
C VAL A 163 -52.20 1.33 23.92
N PRO A 164 -53.54 1.46 23.86
CA PRO A 164 -54.36 0.84 22.83
C PRO A 164 -54.15 1.46 21.43
N PRO A 165 -54.41 0.70 20.35
CA PRO A 165 -54.16 1.12 18.96
C PRO A 165 -55.08 2.27 18.53
N ALA A 166 -54.49 3.26 17.84
CA ALA A 166 -55.20 4.40 17.29
C ALA A 166 -56.04 4.03 16.05
N PRO A 167 -57.22 4.65 15.85
CA PRO A 167 -58.06 4.43 14.67
C PRO A 167 -57.46 5.04 13.39
N PRO A 168 -57.83 4.52 12.20
CA PRO A 168 -57.29 4.97 10.93
C PRO A 168 -57.77 6.39 10.56
N PRO A 169 -56.95 7.19 9.87
CA PRO A 169 -57.34 8.53 9.44
C PRO A 169 -58.38 8.49 8.31
N PRO A 170 -59.34 9.43 8.27
CA PRO A 170 -60.29 9.55 7.18
C PRO A 170 -59.62 10.06 5.89
N ALA A 171 -60.06 9.51 4.76
CA ALA A 171 -59.67 9.94 3.42
C ALA A 171 -60.01 11.42 3.20
N ALA A 172 -58.98 12.25 3.01
CA ALA A 172 -59.15 13.66 2.67
C ALA A 172 -59.23 13.83 1.15
N HIS A 173 -60.33 14.43 0.72
CA HIS A 173 -60.64 14.84 -0.64
C HIS A 173 -59.59 15.79 -1.22
N ALA A 174 -59.33 15.62 -2.52
CA ALA A 174 -58.62 16.57 -3.36
C ALA A 174 -59.40 17.88 -3.51
N PRO A 175 -58.74 19.05 -3.44
CA PRO A 175 -59.27 20.28 -4.00
C PRO A 175 -58.65 20.60 -5.37
N ALA A 176 -59.53 21.15 -6.20
CA ALA A 176 -59.33 21.54 -7.58
C ALA A 176 -58.42 22.78 -7.75
N ALA A 177 -57.97 22.93 -8.99
CA ALA A 177 -57.18 24.01 -9.56
C ALA A 177 -57.69 25.43 -9.27
N SER A 178 -56.74 26.38 -9.20
CA SER A 178 -56.85 27.67 -9.88
C SER A 178 -55.45 28.28 -10.13
N PRO A 179 -55.27 29.01 -11.24
CA PRO A 179 -53.99 29.57 -11.66
C PRO A 179 -53.77 30.96 -11.07
N VAL A 180 -52.54 31.28 -10.68
CA VAL A 180 -52.13 32.68 -10.43
C VAL A 180 -50.85 32.95 -11.19
N ASP A 181 -51.03 33.82 -12.18
CA ASP A 181 -50.08 34.55 -12.97
C ASP A 181 -49.31 35.54 -12.07
N ALA A 182 -47.98 35.45 -12.03
CA ALA A 182 -47.08 36.52 -11.58
C ALA A 182 -45.63 36.18 -11.93
N ALA A 183 -45.18 36.70 -13.08
CA ALA A 183 -43.78 36.68 -13.47
C ALA A 183 -42.94 37.64 -12.60
N PRO A 184 -41.77 37.22 -12.09
CA PRO A 184 -40.66 38.13 -11.88
C PRO A 184 -39.74 38.10 -13.10
N THR A 185 -39.65 39.23 -13.80
CA THR A 185 -38.60 39.54 -14.77
C THR A 185 -37.25 39.56 -14.06
N SER A 186 -36.56 38.42 -14.06
CA SER A 186 -35.16 38.33 -13.67
C SER A 186 -34.30 38.66 -14.89
N SER A 187 -33.53 39.76 -14.79
CA SER A 187 -32.56 40.18 -15.79
C SER A 187 -31.54 39.05 -16.07
N PRO A 188 -31.14 38.82 -17.34
CA PRO A 188 -30.11 37.85 -17.65
C PRO A 188 -28.75 38.30 -17.10
N PRO A 189 -27.93 37.39 -16.56
CA PRO A 189 -26.55 37.70 -16.25
C PRO A 189 -25.80 38.01 -17.56
N VAL A 190 -25.03 39.10 -17.54
CA VAL A 190 -24.09 39.44 -18.61
C VAL A 190 -23.04 38.34 -18.67
N GLU A 191 -23.12 37.51 -19.71
CA GLU A 191 -22.15 36.48 -20.04
C GLU A 191 -20.85 37.16 -20.47
N VAL A 192 -19.92 37.31 -19.51
CA VAL A 192 -18.55 37.70 -19.79
C VAL A 192 -17.85 36.49 -20.38
N ALA A 193 -17.59 36.52 -21.68
CA ALA A 193 -16.86 35.48 -22.38
C ALA A 193 -15.52 35.19 -21.67
N PRO A 194 -15.21 33.93 -21.34
CA PRO A 194 -13.94 33.58 -20.74
C PRO A 194 -12.78 33.94 -21.69
N PRO A 195 -11.63 34.38 -21.16
CA PRO A 195 -10.46 34.67 -21.98
C PRO A 195 -10.04 33.42 -22.76
N PRO A 196 -9.58 33.57 -24.02
CA PRO A 196 -9.14 32.44 -24.82
C PRO A 196 -7.99 31.70 -24.11
N PRO A 197 -7.94 30.36 -24.21
CA PRO A 197 -6.85 29.59 -23.63
C PRO A 197 -5.50 30.03 -24.20
N PRO A 198 -4.42 29.99 -23.40
CA PRO A 198 -3.08 30.29 -23.88
C PRO A 198 -2.71 29.32 -25.01
N VAL A 199 -2.27 29.89 -26.13
CA VAL A 199 -1.78 29.14 -27.28
C VAL A 199 -0.61 28.26 -26.83
N PRO A 200 -0.65 26.93 -27.00
CA PRO A 200 0.46 26.07 -26.65
C PRO A 200 1.70 26.46 -27.48
N PRO A 201 2.91 26.37 -26.91
CA PRO A 201 4.14 26.63 -27.64
C PRO A 201 4.21 25.68 -28.84
N ARG A 202 4.36 26.26 -30.04
CA ARG A 202 4.67 25.53 -31.27
C ARG A 202 5.98 24.78 -31.06
N TRP A 203 5.89 23.47 -30.87
CA TRP A 203 7.04 22.60 -30.94
C TRP A 203 7.62 22.69 -32.36
N ALA A 204 8.89 23.09 -32.44
CA ALA A 204 9.61 23.17 -33.69
C ALA A 204 9.59 21.79 -34.37
N GLU A 205 9.15 21.79 -35.63
CA GLU A 205 9.25 20.67 -36.56
C GLU A 205 10.66 20.07 -36.52
N PRO A 206 10.81 18.75 -36.29
CA PRO A 206 12.11 18.11 -36.45
C PRO A 206 12.50 18.14 -37.93
N PRO A 207 13.75 18.52 -38.27
CA PRO A 207 14.19 18.57 -39.65
C PRO A 207 14.08 17.18 -40.30
N ALA A 208 13.32 17.14 -41.40
CA ALA A 208 13.23 15.99 -42.27
C ALA A 208 14.62 15.63 -42.83
N GLY A 209 15.01 14.38 -42.67
CA GLY A 209 16.10 13.79 -43.43
C GLY A 209 17.23 13.21 -42.58
N LEU A 210 17.03 11.99 -42.08
CA LEU A 210 18.15 11.08 -41.83
C LEU A 210 17.91 9.78 -42.61
N PRO A 211 18.92 9.29 -43.36
CA PRO A 211 18.78 8.10 -44.18
C PRO A 211 18.63 6.84 -43.30
N GLN A 212 17.67 6.01 -43.67
CA GLN A 212 17.57 4.62 -43.22
C GLN A 212 18.78 3.85 -43.77
N SER A 213 19.74 3.45 -42.92
CA SER A 213 20.54 2.23 -43.07
C SER A 213 21.79 2.25 -42.19
N ALA A 214 21.84 1.34 -41.23
CA ALA A 214 22.99 0.48 -40.96
C ALA A 214 22.55 -0.58 -39.95
N VAL A 215 21.94 -1.65 -40.45
CA VAL A 215 21.74 -2.88 -39.67
C VAL A 215 23.15 -3.47 -39.43
N PRO A 216 23.64 -3.55 -38.18
CA PRO A 216 24.89 -4.23 -37.91
C PRO A 216 24.76 -5.73 -38.21
N PRO A 217 25.79 -6.37 -38.79
CA PRO A 217 25.73 -7.79 -39.11
C PRO A 217 25.53 -8.62 -37.83
N MET A 218 24.57 -9.54 -37.88
CA MET A 218 24.32 -10.52 -36.83
C MET A 218 25.62 -11.27 -36.51
N ARG A 219 26.12 -11.10 -35.29
CA ARG A 219 27.13 -11.99 -34.72
C ARG A 219 26.48 -13.37 -34.53
N ALA A 220 27.04 -14.37 -35.20
CA ALA A 220 26.72 -15.76 -34.95
C ALA A 220 26.91 -16.10 -33.46
N PRO A 221 26.05 -16.94 -32.86
CA PRO A 221 26.20 -17.38 -31.49
C PRO A 221 27.52 -18.14 -31.37
N GLN A 222 28.47 -17.59 -30.61
CA GLN A 222 29.61 -18.37 -30.16
C GLN A 222 29.08 -19.47 -29.23
N VAL A 223 29.32 -20.70 -29.63
CA VAL A 223 29.13 -21.89 -28.79
C VAL A 223 30.14 -21.80 -27.65
N LEU A 224 29.73 -21.17 -26.56
CA LEU A 224 30.46 -21.19 -25.29
C LEU A 224 30.49 -22.64 -24.82
N THR A 225 31.68 -23.23 -24.88
CA THR A 225 31.98 -24.52 -24.27
C THR A 225 31.69 -24.41 -22.77
N PRO A 226 30.88 -25.30 -22.19
CA PRO A 226 30.55 -25.23 -20.77
C PRO A 226 31.84 -25.32 -19.93
N PRO A 227 32.02 -24.44 -18.93
CA PRO A 227 33.16 -24.53 -18.02
C PRO A 227 33.10 -25.87 -17.27
N ALA A 228 34.28 -26.47 -17.09
CA ALA A 228 34.43 -27.72 -16.35
C ALA A 228 33.79 -27.60 -14.94
N PRO A 229 33.14 -28.67 -14.45
CA PRO A 229 32.53 -28.67 -13.13
C PRO A 229 33.59 -28.37 -12.06
N PRO A 230 33.28 -27.53 -11.05
CA PRO A 230 34.19 -27.27 -9.94
C PRO A 230 34.49 -28.57 -9.18
N ALA A 231 35.74 -28.72 -8.75
CA ALA A 231 36.19 -29.86 -7.96
C ALA A 231 35.34 -30.02 -6.67
N PRO A 232 35.07 -31.25 -6.23
CA PRO A 232 34.30 -31.50 -5.01
C PRO A 232 35.00 -30.87 -3.80
N ALA A 233 34.22 -30.11 -3.02
CA ALA A 233 34.69 -29.50 -1.78
C ALA A 233 35.15 -30.57 -0.77
N PRO A 234 36.20 -30.32 0.02
CA PRO A 234 36.65 -31.23 1.06
C PRO A 234 35.55 -31.43 2.10
N SER A 235 35.29 -32.69 2.45
CA SER A 235 34.32 -33.07 3.48
C SER A 235 34.61 -32.38 4.81
N PRO A 236 33.60 -31.82 5.50
CA PRO A 236 33.79 -31.20 6.79
C PRO A 236 34.18 -32.26 7.84
N LEU A 237 35.28 -32.00 8.54
CA LEU A 237 35.71 -32.73 9.73
C LEU A 237 34.57 -32.80 10.75
N ALA A 238 34.40 -33.98 11.33
CA ALA A 238 33.40 -34.33 12.34
C ALA A 238 33.28 -33.26 13.44
N ALA A 239 32.14 -32.59 13.51
CA ALA A 239 31.77 -31.74 14.63
C ALA A 239 31.48 -32.61 15.86
N THR A 240 32.15 -32.29 16.96
CA THR A 240 31.91 -32.85 18.30
C THR A 240 30.45 -32.67 18.73
N PRO A 241 29.84 -33.69 19.37
CA PRO A 241 28.43 -33.62 19.79
C PRO A 241 28.22 -32.56 20.89
N PRO A 242 27.07 -31.86 20.88
CA PRO A 242 26.73 -30.87 21.90
C PRO A 242 26.53 -31.54 23.28
N PRO A 243 26.85 -30.84 24.39
CA PRO A 243 26.65 -31.36 25.74
C PRO A 243 25.17 -31.56 26.06
N ALA A 244 24.88 -32.62 26.81
CA ALA A 244 23.53 -32.98 27.21
C ALA A 244 22.86 -31.90 28.10
N PRO A 245 21.55 -31.66 27.95
CA PRO A 245 20.83 -30.67 28.75
C PRO A 245 20.78 -31.09 30.22
N VAL A 246 21.12 -30.14 31.11
CA VAL A 246 20.98 -30.28 32.56
C VAL A 246 19.50 -30.24 32.92
N VAL A 247 18.99 -31.34 33.48
CA VAL A 247 17.62 -31.46 33.97
C VAL A 247 17.50 -30.71 35.30
N THR A 248 16.79 -29.58 35.32
CA THR A 248 16.40 -28.88 36.55
C THR A 248 15.21 -29.59 37.21
N PRO A 249 15.20 -29.74 38.55
CA PRO A 249 14.11 -30.39 39.27
C PRO A 249 12.83 -29.54 39.25
N PRO A 250 11.64 -30.18 39.29
CA PRO A 250 10.36 -29.48 39.24
C PRO A 250 10.12 -28.70 40.54
N VAL A 251 9.83 -27.40 40.38
CA VAL A 251 9.36 -26.52 41.46
C VAL A 251 7.95 -26.96 41.86
N ALA A 252 7.73 -27.09 43.18
CA ALA A 252 6.46 -27.50 43.77
C ALA A 252 5.31 -26.57 43.34
N ALA A 253 4.22 -27.17 42.87
CA ALA A 253 3.03 -26.48 42.36
C ALA A 253 2.40 -25.56 43.42
N GLN A 254 2.23 -24.29 43.06
CA GLN A 254 1.51 -23.31 43.86
C GLN A 254 -0.01 -23.59 43.76
N PRO A 255 -0.78 -23.46 44.86
CA PRO A 255 -2.22 -23.73 44.85
C PRO A 255 -2.96 -22.80 43.88
N ALA A 256 -3.81 -23.38 43.03
CA ALA A 256 -4.61 -22.63 42.07
C ALA A 256 -5.59 -21.66 42.79
N PRO A 257 -5.72 -20.41 42.34
CA PRO A 257 -6.68 -19.46 42.88
C PRO A 257 -8.12 -19.94 42.61
N PRO A 258 -9.09 -19.54 43.46
CA PRO A 258 -10.49 -19.93 43.28
C PRO A 258 -11.07 -19.39 41.97
N PRO A 259 -11.96 -20.14 41.30
CA PRO A 259 -12.56 -19.73 40.04
C PRO A 259 -13.37 -18.46 40.22
N GLN A 260 -13.12 -17.46 39.38
CA GLN A 260 -13.90 -16.23 39.38
C GLN A 260 -15.31 -16.48 38.82
N PRO A 261 -16.34 -15.80 39.35
CA PRO A 261 -17.70 -15.93 38.84
C PRO A 261 -17.78 -15.48 37.38
N VAL A 262 -18.25 -16.37 36.51
CA VAL A 262 -18.58 -16.08 35.12
C VAL A 262 -19.72 -15.07 35.07
N ILE A 263 -19.40 -13.83 34.70
CA ILE A 263 -20.39 -12.79 34.43
C ILE A 263 -20.88 -13.01 32.99
N SER A 264 -22.10 -13.53 32.84
CA SER A 264 -22.74 -13.62 31.52
C SER A 264 -22.79 -12.23 30.88
N PRO A 265 -22.28 -12.06 29.64
CA PRO A 265 -22.34 -10.78 28.95
C PRO A 265 -23.79 -10.35 28.79
N ALA A 266 -24.09 -9.12 29.22
CA ALA A 266 -25.42 -8.54 29.07
C ALA A 266 -25.78 -8.48 27.57
N PRO A 267 -27.05 -8.75 27.20
CA PRO A 267 -27.49 -8.62 25.82
C PRO A 267 -27.20 -7.21 25.30
N PRO A 268 -26.76 -7.05 24.04
CA PRO A 268 -26.47 -5.75 23.47
C PRO A 268 -27.73 -4.87 23.55
N PRO A 269 -27.60 -3.59 23.91
CA PRO A 269 -28.73 -2.68 23.93
C PRO A 269 -29.36 -2.60 22.54
N PRO A 270 -30.68 -2.44 22.44
CA PRO A 270 -31.34 -2.20 21.16
C PRO A 270 -30.69 -0.99 20.46
N PRO A 271 -30.50 -1.04 19.14
CA PRO A 271 -29.91 0.07 18.40
C PRO A 271 -30.70 1.35 18.68
N ALA A 272 -30.00 2.41 19.08
CA ALA A 272 -30.61 3.72 19.24
C ALA A 272 -31.34 4.11 17.93
N PRO A 273 -32.54 4.71 18.01
CA PRO A 273 -33.23 5.19 16.83
C PRO A 273 -32.31 6.13 16.06
N ARG A 274 -32.03 5.78 14.80
CA ARG A 274 -31.21 6.61 13.93
C ARG A 274 -31.82 8.02 13.89
N PRO A 275 -31.02 9.09 14.05
CA PRO A 275 -31.49 10.44 13.80
C PRO A 275 -32.12 10.48 12.40
N VAL A 276 -33.39 10.87 12.33
CA VAL A 276 -34.03 11.16 11.05
C VAL A 276 -33.20 12.29 10.43
N PRO A 277 -32.54 12.08 9.28
CA PRO A 277 -31.77 13.15 8.65
C PRO A 277 -32.72 14.34 8.43
N PRO A 278 -32.27 15.58 8.67
CA PRO A 278 -33.06 16.75 8.32
C PRO A 278 -33.44 16.66 6.84
N PRO A 279 -34.63 17.11 6.44
CA PRO A 279 -35.03 17.15 5.04
C PRO A 279 -33.96 17.93 4.28
N VAL A 280 -33.18 17.20 3.48
CA VAL A 280 -32.21 17.81 2.58
C VAL A 280 -33.02 18.70 1.66
N ALA A 281 -32.75 20.01 1.69
CA ALA A 281 -33.37 20.95 0.79
C ALA A 281 -33.09 20.50 -0.64
N GLN A 282 -34.09 19.87 -1.27
CA GLN A 282 -34.15 19.65 -2.70
C GLN A 282 -34.31 21.03 -3.35
N GLY A 283 -33.19 21.69 -3.58
CA GLY A 283 -33.17 23.10 -3.95
C GLY A 283 -31.85 23.54 -4.54
N ALA A 284 -31.21 22.69 -5.32
CA ALA A 284 -30.33 23.13 -6.39
C ALA A 284 -30.84 22.44 -7.68
N PRO A 285 -31.15 23.19 -8.75
CA PRO A 285 -31.54 22.59 -10.00
C PRO A 285 -30.34 21.78 -10.53
N GLN A 286 -30.39 20.46 -10.37
CA GLN A 286 -29.66 19.57 -11.25
C GLN A 286 -30.23 19.82 -12.64
N ALA A 287 -29.45 20.52 -13.47
CA ALA A 287 -29.74 20.64 -14.88
C ALA A 287 -29.99 19.24 -15.46
N PRO A 288 -31.01 19.06 -16.31
CA PRO A 288 -31.20 17.81 -17.01
C PRO A 288 -29.96 17.55 -17.86
N ALA A 289 -29.10 16.65 -17.41
CA ALA A 289 -28.08 16.02 -18.24
C ALA A 289 -28.78 14.98 -19.14
N ASP A 290 -29.61 15.50 -20.05
CA ASP A 290 -30.03 14.81 -21.25
C ASP A 290 -28.80 14.75 -22.16
N GLY A 291 -28.04 13.66 -22.05
CA GLY A 291 -26.87 13.45 -22.89
C GLY A 291 -26.02 12.30 -22.38
N LYS A 292 -26.22 11.15 -23.00
CA LYS A 292 -25.44 9.91 -22.91
C LYS A 292 -23.95 10.10 -23.24
N GLU A 293 -23.22 10.89 -22.47
CA GLU A 293 -21.79 10.72 -22.37
C GLU A 293 -21.58 9.72 -21.23
N GLN A 294 -21.60 8.43 -21.58
CA GLN A 294 -20.82 7.45 -20.84
C GLN A 294 -19.41 8.03 -20.81
N SER A 295 -19.10 8.73 -19.72
CA SER A 295 -17.78 9.27 -19.44
C SER A 295 -16.88 8.05 -19.48
N GLU A 296 -16.20 7.89 -20.61
CA GLU A 296 -15.27 6.80 -20.89
C GLU A 296 -14.24 6.89 -19.78
N ALA A 297 -14.33 5.99 -18.81
CA ALA A 297 -13.41 5.99 -17.68
C ALA A 297 -12.00 5.94 -18.28
N PRO A 298 -11.06 6.77 -17.80
CA PRO A 298 -9.73 6.81 -18.39
C PRO A 298 -9.13 5.41 -18.34
N LEU A 299 -8.89 4.81 -19.51
CA LEU A 299 -8.17 3.55 -19.62
C LEU A 299 -6.76 3.81 -19.08
N ALA A 300 -6.39 3.08 -18.02
CA ALA A 300 -5.02 3.05 -17.52
C ALA A 300 -4.42 1.68 -17.78
N THR A 301 -3.26 1.67 -18.41
CA THR A 301 -2.44 0.47 -18.60
C THR A 301 -1.37 0.45 -17.51
N PHE A 302 -1.24 -0.67 -16.79
CA PHE A 302 -0.25 -0.81 -15.73
C PHE A 302 0.83 -1.80 -16.15
N VAL A 303 2.10 -1.35 -16.09
CA VAL A 303 3.26 -2.17 -16.43
C VAL A 303 3.87 -2.77 -15.15
N PRO A 304 4.38 -4.02 -15.18
CA PRO A 304 5.00 -4.65 -14.00
C PRO A 304 6.18 -3.86 -13.41
N GLU A 305 6.96 -3.21 -14.28
CA GLU A 305 8.14 -2.44 -13.89
C GLU A 305 7.83 -1.27 -12.96
N ASP A 306 6.59 -0.78 -13.01
CA ASP A 306 6.18 0.37 -12.22
C ASP A 306 5.98 -0.02 -10.73
N GLY A 307 5.80 -1.31 -10.42
CA GLY A 307 5.67 -1.88 -9.07
C GLY A 307 4.23 -2.23 -8.67
N SER A 308 3.79 -1.85 -7.46
CA SER A 308 2.43 -2.14 -6.96
C SER A 308 1.37 -1.05 -7.22
N VAL A 309 0.16 -1.44 -7.63
CA VAL A 309 -1.00 -0.55 -7.88
C VAL A 309 -1.95 -0.55 -6.69
N LEU A 310 -2.49 0.61 -6.32
CA LEU A 310 -3.51 0.75 -5.27
C LEU A 310 -4.91 0.71 -5.87
N VAL A 311 -5.70 -0.30 -5.49
CA VAL A 311 -7.08 -0.49 -5.93
C VAL A 311 -8.02 -0.21 -4.78
N ARG A 312 -8.93 0.74 -4.99
CA ARG A 312 -10.05 1.05 -4.09
C ARG A 312 -11.30 0.35 -4.63
N VAL A 313 -11.98 -0.42 -3.80
CA VAL A 313 -13.20 -1.14 -4.19
C VAL A 313 -14.34 -0.74 -3.26
N ALA A 314 -15.47 -0.30 -3.83
CA ALA A 314 -16.65 0.09 -3.08
C ALA A 314 -17.96 -0.19 -3.87
N PRO A 315 -19.08 -0.53 -3.23
CA PRO A 315 -19.21 -0.97 -1.85
C PRO A 315 -18.80 -2.44 -1.69
N VAL A 316 -18.25 -2.79 -0.54
CA VAL A 316 -17.86 -4.15 -0.16
C VAL A 316 -18.71 -4.61 1.01
N ALA A 317 -19.36 -5.76 0.84
CA ALA A 317 -20.31 -6.32 1.81
C ALA A 317 -19.62 -6.96 3.03
N GLY A 318 -18.99 -6.13 3.88
CA GLY A 318 -18.33 -6.59 5.09
C GLY A 318 -17.04 -7.37 4.82
N PHE A 319 -16.54 -8.04 5.86
CA PHE A 319 -15.31 -8.83 5.78
C PHE A 319 -15.41 -10.01 4.80
N GLN A 320 -16.57 -10.66 4.71
CA GLN A 320 -16.77 -11.75 3.74
C GLN A 320 -16.71 -11.25 2.30
N GLY A 321 -17.31 -10.09 2.01
CA GLY A 321 -17.19 -9.44 0.70
C GLY A 321 -15.74 -9.10 0.38
N LEU A 322 -15.00 -8.55 1.36
CA LEU A 322 -13.59 -8.23 1.22
C LEU A 322 -12.74 -9.46 0.86
N MET A 323 -12.94 -10.58 1.57
CA MET A 323 -12.22 -11.82 1.27
C MET A 323 -12.52 -12.35 -0.13
N ARG A 324 -13.78 -12.22 -0.60
CA ARG A 324 -14.15 -12.60 -1.97
C ARG A 324 -13.49 -11.70 -3.01
N VAL A 325 -13.46 -10.38 -2.78
CA VAL A 325 -12.78 -9.42 -3.67
C VAL A 325 -11.28 -9.73 -3.73
N GLN A 326 -10.63 -10.00 -2.60
CA GLN A 326 -9.21 -10.33 -2.56
C GLN A 326 -8.91 -11.65 -3.29
N ASP A 327 -9.68 -12.72 -3.04
CA ASP A 327 -9.53 -14.01 -3.73
C ASP A 327 -9.81 -13.88 -5.24
N ALA A 328 -10.81 -13.11 -5.63
CA ALA A 328 -11.12 -12.82 -7.02
C ALA A 328 -9.96 -12.10 -7.73
N LEU A 329 -9.39 -11.06 -7.11
CA LEU A 329 -8.22 -10.34 -7.63
C LEU A 329 -6.98 -11.24 -7.70
N ALA A 330 -6.76 -12.09 -6.69
CA ALA A 330 -5.62 -13.01 -6.67
C ALA A 330 -5.68 -14.08 -7.78
N ARG A 331 -6.85 -14.34 -8.35
CA ARG A 331 -7.06 -15.29 -9.45
C ARG A 331 -6.95 -14.66 -10.83
N LEU A 332 -6.89 -13.34 -10.93
CA LEU A 332 -6.77 -12.68 -12.23
C LEU A 332 -5.38 -12.93 -12.81
N ARG A 333 -5.34 -13.13 -14.12
CA ARG A 333 -4.08 -13.23 -14.84
C ARG A 333 -3.31 -11.91 -14.71
N GLY A 334 -1.99 -11.98 -14.60
CA GLY A 334 -1.15 -10.80 -14.48
C GLY A 334 -1.05 -10.24 -13.05
N ILE A 335 -1.83 -10.70 -12.08
CA ILE A 335 -1.68 -10.31 -10.68
C ILE A 335 -0.83 -11.35 -9.94
N ARG A 336 0.31 -10.93 -9.37
CA ARG A 336 1.22 -11.78 -8.59
C ARG A 336 0.81 -11.88 -7.13
N GLN A 337 0.47 -10.73 -6.54
CA GLN A 337 0.15 -10.64 -5.12
C GLN A 337 -0.96 -9.63 -4.88
N THR A 338 -1.83 -9.94 -3.92
CA THR A 338 -2.87 -9.02 -3.43
C THR A 338 -2.76 -8.91 -1.92
N ALA A 339 -2.68 -7.68 -1.43
CA ALA A 339 -2.62 -7.37 -0.01
C ALA A 339 -3.69 -6.34 0.35
N VAL A 340 -4.44 -6.57 1.43
CA VAL A 340 -5.38 -5.57 1.94
C VAL A 340 -4.60 -4.58 2.80
N GLU A 341 -4.64 -3.30 2.45
CA GLU A 341 -4.01 -2.25 3.25
C GLU A 341 -4.97 -1.67 4.29
N ALA A 342 -6.22 -1.41 3.88
CA ALA A 342 -7.22 -0.84 4.76
C ALA A 342 -8.62 -1.27 4.33
N TYR A 343 -9.52 -1.33 5.30
CA TYR A 343 -10.95 -1.52 5.07
C TYR A 343 -11.74 -0.65 6.03
N SER A 344 -12.58 0.24 5.50
CA SER A 344 -13.43 1.11 6.31
C SER A 344 -14.70 1.49 5.54
N GLN A 345 -15.83 1.53 6.25
CA GLN A 345 -17.11 2.01 5.70
C GLN A 345 -17.60 1.31 4.41
N GLY A 346 -17.22 0.05 4.20
CA GLY A 346 -17.57 -0.68 2.98
C GLY A 346 -16.68 -0.31 1.78
N GLU A 347 -15.59 0.41 1.99
CA GLU A 347 -14.53 0.60 1.00
C GLU A 347 -13.32 -0.24 1.40
N ALA A 348 -12.78 -0.99 0.44
CA ALA A 348 -11.56 -1.75 0.59
C ALA A 348 -10.43 -1.09 -0.20
N ARG A 349 -9.27 -0.92 0.43
CA ARG A 349 -8.03 -0.48 -0.23
C ARG A 349 -7.09 -1.67 -0.29
N LEU A 350 -6.81 -2.13 -1.50
CA LEU A 350 -5.94 -3.26 -1.78
C LEU A 350 -4.71 -2.79 -2.56
N ARG A 351 -3.56 -3.35 -2.24
CA ARG A 351 -2.32 -3.21 -2.98
C ARG A 351 -2.14 -4.45 -3.85
N LEU A 352 -2.02 -4.24 -5.16
CA LEU A 352 -1.81 -5.30 -6.15
C LEU A 352 -0.38 -5.23 -6.67
N GLU A 353 0.32 -6.36 -6.70
CA GLU A 353 1.59 -6.49 -7.42
C GLU A 353 1.31 -7.08 -8.79
N ILE A 354 1.64 -6.33 -9.84
CA ILE A 354 1.37 -6.69 -11.22
C ILE A 354 2.59 -7.39 -11.81
N GLY A 355 2.37 -8.53 -12.44
CA GLY A 355 3.39 -9.40 -13.03
C GLY A 355 3.43 -9.43 -14.54
N GLU A 356 2.34 -9.03 -15.20
CA GLU A 356 2.22 -8.88 -16.66
C GLU A 356 1.57 -7.52 -16.95
N VAL A 357 1.76 -6.93 -18.14
CA VAL A 357 1.06 -5.68 -18.49
C VAL A 357 -0.45 -5.95 -18.45
N THR A 358 -1.20 -5.12 -17.73
CA THR A 358 -2.65 -5.34 -17.53
C THR A 358 -3.38 -4.01 -17.52
N ASP A 359 -4.51 -3.96 -18.22
CA ASP A 359 -5.36 -2.78 -18.31
C ASP A 359 -6.38 -2.72 -17.15
N SER A 360 -6.80 -1.51 -16.77
CA SER A 360 -7.83 -1.28 -15.76
C SER A 360 -9.14 -2.04 -16.08
N ASP A 361 -9.50 -2.10 -17.36
CA ASP A 361 -10.70 -2.79 -17.83
C ASP A 361 -10.57 -4.31 -17.78
N GLU A 362 -9.36 -4.85 -17.98
CA GLU A 362 -9.10 -6.29 -17.85
C GLU A 362 -9.24 -6.71 -16.37
N ILE A 363 -8.73 -5.89 -15.44
CA ILE A 363 -8.89 -6.10 -14.01
C ILE A 363 -10.38 -6.06 -13.62
N ALA A 364 -11.10 -5.02 -14.06
CA ALA A 364 -12.53 -4.89 -13.77
C ALA A 364 -13.37 -6.00 -14.40
N GLY A 365 -13.09 -6.38 -15.64
CA GLY A 365 -13.76 -7.47 -16.35
C GLY A 365 -13.49 -8.83 -15.72
N GLY A 366 -12.24 -9.09 -15.31
CA GLY A 366 -11.88 -10.29 -14.56
C GLY A 366 -12.56 -10.36 -13.19
N LEU A 367 -12.62 -9.23 -12.48
CA LEU A 367 -13.32 -9.13 -11.19
C LEU A 367 -14.83 -9.34 -11.36
N ALA A 368 -15.45 -8.79 -12.41
CA ALA A 368 -16.86 -9.03 -12.73
C ALA A 368 -17.14 -10.51 -13.01
N GLY A 369 -16.28 -11.15 -13.82
CA GLY A 369 -16.42 -12.57 -14.16
C GLY A 369 -16.32 -13.50 -12.95
N THR A 370 -15.43 -13.19 -12.01
CA THR A 370 -15.21 -14.01 -10.81
C THR A 370 -16.25 -13.74 -9.72
N LEU A 371 -16.66 -12.49 -9.50
CA LEU A 371 -17.66 -12.14 -8.48
C LEU A 371 -19.10 -12.37 -8.95
N SER A 372 -19.35 -12.47 -10.26
CA SER A 372 -20.70 -12.52 -10.86
C SER A 372 -21.55 -11.29 -10.50
N VAL A 373 -20.90 -10.13 -10.33
CA VAL A 373 -21.50 -8.83 -10.00
C VAL A 373 -21.00 -7.83 -11.05
N PRO A 374 -21.81 -6.86 -11.50
CA PRO A 374 -21.32 -5.83 -12.41
C PRO A 374 -20.21 -5.01 -11.73
N VAL A 375 -19.11 -4.79 -12.44
CA VAL A 375 -17.95 -4.03 -11.97
C VAL A 375 -17.67 -2.91 -12.96
N GLN A 376 -17.44 -1.70 -12.45
CA GLN A 376 -17.10 -0.53 -13.27
C GLN A 376 -15.86 0.16 -12.70
N VAL A 377 -14.91 0.51 -13.57
CA VAL A 377 -13.83 1.44 -13.22
C VAL A 377 -14.41 2.85 -13.24
N ARG A 378 -14.28 3.59 -12.13
CA ARG A 378 -14.71 4.99 -12.02
C ARG A 378 -13.56 5.96 -12.18
N GLU A 379 -12.42 5.62 -11.61
CA GLU A 379 -11.20 6.42 -11.66
C GLU A 379 -10.05 5.46 -11.92
N ALA A 380 -9.13 5.86 -12.79
CA ALA A 380 -7.91 5.12 -13.06
C ALA A 380 -6.83 6.15 -13.40
N SER A 381 -5.68 6.03 -12.73
CA SER A 381 -4.54 6.92 -12.91
C SER A 381 -3.28 6.08 -13.02
N GLU A 382 -2.70 6.05 -14.21
CA GLU A 382 -1.40 5.44 -14.45
C GLU A 382 -0.30 6.17 -13.66
N ALA A 383 -0.31 7.51 -13.66
CA ALA A 383 0.68 8.33 -12.97
C ALA A 383 0.66 8.12 -11.44
N GLU A 384 -0.52 8.02 -10.84
CA GLU A 384 -0.66 7.76 -9.39
C GLU A 384 -0.67 6.27 -9.03
N ARG A 385 -0.71 5.40 -10.05
CA ARG A 385 -0.80 3.96 -9.91
C ARG A 385 -1.96 3.55 -9.01
N SER A 386 -3.11 4.18 -9.27
CA SER A 386 -4.32 4.03 -8.46
C SER A 386 -5.54 3.82 -9.35
N MET A 387 -6.52 3.05 -8.86
CA MET A 387 -7.84 2.97 -9.50
C MET A 387 -8.95 2.79 -8.46
N LEU A 388 -10.13 3.29 -8.80
CA LEU A 388 -11.38 3.12 -8.06
C LEU A 388 -12.33 2.24 -8.86
N ILE A 389 -12.69 1.11 -8.26
CA ILE A 389 -13.61 0.12 -8.80
C ILE A 389 -14.91 0.19 -8.02
N VAL A 390 -16.03 0.31 -8.73
CA VAL A 390 -17.37 0.27 -8.15
C VAL A 390 -18.07 -1.04 -8.47
N LEU A 391 -18.54 -1.72 -7.42
CA LEU A 391 -19.37 -2.94 -7.53
C LEU A 391 -20.86 -2.52 -7.58
N GLY A 392 -21.62 -3.06 -8.53
CA GLY A 392 -23.00 -2.64 -8.82
C GLY A 392 -24.10 -3.63 -8.44
#